data_AF-A0A962HAA1-F1
#
_entry.id   AF-A0A962HAA1-F1
#
_cell.length_a   1.000
_cell.length_b   1.000
_cell.length_c   1.000
_cell.angle_alpha   90.00
_cell.angle_beta   90.00
_cell.angle_gamma   90.00
#
_symmetry.space_group_name_H-M   'P 1'
#
loop_
_entity.id
_entity.type
_entity.pdbx_description
1 polymer ?
#
loop_
_entity_poly.entity_id
_entity_poly.type
_entity_poly.pdbx_seq_one_letter_code
_entity_poly.pdbx_strand_id
1 'polypeptide(L)'
;MAIDPPLERLKARLAATRLGPQAEETGVVTALADGLAHVSGLPGARQGELLLFAGGVRGFVMNLDEDALQAAFLDPANAVEAGSEVKRSGRLLSVPVGEALLGRVVDPLGRPLDELGPVDASESLPTERPAPAIIDRDFVSEPLATGLLVIDALFAIGRGQR
;
A
#
# COMPACT_ATOMS: atom_id res chain seq x y z
N MET A 1 -28.99 20.10 -22.65
CA MET A 1 -28.47 18.73 -22.79
C MET A 1 -27.35 18.58 -21.76
N ALA A 2 -27.70 18.15 -20.55
CA ALA A 2 -26.74 18.04 -19.45
C ALA A 2 -25.78 16.89 -19.77
N ILE A 3 -24.50 17.21 -19.85
CA ILE A 3 -23.42 16.29 -20.18
C ILE A 3 -23.19 15.42 -18.94
N ASP A 4 -23.34 14.10 -19.06
CA ASP A 4 -23.28 13.18 -17.93
C ASP A 4 -21.83 13.03 -17.42
N PRO A 5 -21.48 13.57 -16.23
CA PRO A 5 -20.10 13.61 -15.73
C PRO A 5 -19.38 12.24 -15.63
N PRO A 6 -20.05 11.11 -15.34
CA PRO A 6 -19.46 9.77 -15.40
C PRO A 6 -19.04 9.35 -16.81
N LEU A 7 -19.82 9.69 -17.84
CA LEU A 7 -19.54 9.27 -19.22
C LEU A 7 -18.32 9.98 -19.79
N GLU A 8 -18.17 11.28 -19.51
CA GLU A 8 -16.99 12.03 -19.94
C GLU A 8 -15.71 11.55 -19.24
N ARG A 9 -15.80 11.16 -17.96
CA ARG A 9 -14.67 10.51 -17.26
C ARG A 9 -14.29 9.19 -17.91
N LEU A 10 -15.27 8.38 -18.35
CA LEU A 10 -15.00 7.13 -19.04
C LEU A 10 -14.34 7.36 -20.40
N LYS A 11 -14.86 8.30 -21.21
CA LYS A 11 -14.27 8.68 -22.49
C LYS A 11 -12.84 9.20 -22.34
N ALA A 12 -12.59 10.05 -21.34
CA ALA A 12 -11.26 10.55 -21.05
C ALA A 12 -10.28 9.42 -20.68
N ARG A 13 -10.72 8.44 -19.87
CA ARG A 13 -9.91 7.25 -19.55
C ARG A 13 -9.59 6.40 -20.78
N LEU A 14 -10.58 6.16 -21.64
CA LEU A 14 -10.38 5.41 -22.88
C LEU A 14 -9.40 6.13 -23.82
N ALA A 15 -9.53 7.45 -23.98
CA ALA A 15 -8.63 8.25 -24.81
C ALA A 15 -7.19 8.28 -24.27
N ALA A 16 -7.01 8.23 -22.95
CA ALA A 16 -5.69 8.19 -22.31
C ALA A 16 -5.06 6.78 -22.27
N THR A 17 -5.82 5.73 -22.58
CA THR A 17 -5.33 4.35 -22.50
C THR A 17 -4.43 4.04 -23.70
N ARG A 18 -3.17 3.67 -23.43
CA ARG A 18 -2.27 3.19 -24.48
C ARG A 18 -2.67 1.77 -24.87
N LEU A 19 -3.07 1.61 -26.13
CA LEU A 19 -3.32 0.31 -26.74
C LEU A 19 -2.03 -0.20 -27.39
N GLY A 20 -1.62 -1.41 -27.03
CA GLY A 20 -0.42 -2.05 -27.59
C GLY A 20 -0.01 -3.26 -26.76
N PRO A 21 0.84 -4.15 -27.31
CA PRO A 21 1.37 -5.28 -26.55
C PRO A 21 2.25 -4.77 -25.40
N GLN A 22 2.06 -5.34 -24.22
CA GLN A 22 2.88 -5.10 -23.05
C GLN A 22 3.46 -6.43 -22.57
N ALA A 23 4.76 -6.43 -22.25
CA ALA A 23 5.38 -7.56 -21.60
C ALA A 23 4.99 -7.52 -20.12
N GLU A 24 4.32 -8.57 -19.66
CA GLU A 24 4.00 -8.78 -18.24
C GLU A 24 4.70 -10.04 -17.77
N GLU A 25 5.21 -9.99 -16.54
CA GLU A 25 5.80 -11.15 -15.88
C GLU A 25 4.74 -11.75 -14.95
N THR A 26 4.46 -13.03 -15.18
CA THR A 26 3.39 -13.75 -14.48
C THR A 26 3.97 -14.94 -13.73
N GLY A 27 3.30 -15.31 -12.65
CA GLY A 27 3.58 -16.48 -11.84
C GLY A 27 2.30 -17.24 -11.53
N VAL A 28 2.44 -18.34 -10.80
CA VAL A 28 1.32 -19.21 -10.44
C VAL A 28 1.36 -19.50 -8.96
N VAL A 29 0.21 -19.37 -8.29
CA VAL A 29 0.05 -19.79 -6.89
C VAL A 29 0.20 -21.30 -6.81
N THR A 30 1.19 -21.81 -6.08
CA THR A 30 1.40 -23.26 -5.89
C THR A 30 0.69 -23.78 -4.66
N ALA A 31 0.59 -22.97 -3.60
CA ALA A 31 -0.08 -23.31 -2.36
C ALA A 31 -0.57 -22.06 -1.61
N LEU A 32 -1.55 -22.26 -0.73
CA LEU A 32 -2.14 -21.23 0.13
C LEU A 32 -2.19 -21.77 1.56
N ALA A 33 -1.69 -21.00 2.53
CA ALA A 33 -1.73 -21.36 3.94
C ALA A 33 -1.77 -20.10 4.80
N ASP A 34 -2.72 -20.01 5.74
CA ASP A 34 -2.78 -18.97 6.79
C ASP A 34 -2.66 -17.51 6.28
N GLY A 35 -3.26 -17.20 5.14
CA GLY A 35 -3.18 -15.85 4.54
C GLY A 35 -1.89 -15.57 3.77
N LEU A 36 -1.08 -16.60 3.53
CA LEU A 36 0.10 -16.58 2.69
C LEU A 36 -0.13 -17.39 1.40
N ALA A 37 0.47 -16.92 0.32
CA ALA A 37 0.56 -17.62 -0.96
C ALA A 37 2.01 -17.99 -1.24
N HIS A 38 2.23 -19.25 -1.61
CA HIS A 38 3.45 -19.68 -2.27
C HIS A 38 3.26 -19.49 -3.77
N VAL A 39 4.21 -18.84 -4.43
CA VAL A 39 4.12 -18.50 -5.85
C VAL A 39 5.39 -18.98 -6.54
N SER A 40 5.23 -19.67 -7.67
CA SER A 40 6.33 -20.00 -8.57
C SER A 40 6.38 -19.03 -9.76
N GLY A 41 7.58 -18.81 -10.28
CA GLY A 41 7.84 -17.79 -11.31
C GLY A 41 8.15 -16.43 -10.71
N LEU A 42 7.87 -15.36 -11.47
CA LEU A 42 8.20 -13.98 -11.11
C LEU A 42 9.70 -13.74 -10.77
N PRO A 43 10.66 -14.16 -11.62
CA PRO A 43 12.11 -14.01 -11.36
C PRO A 43 12.59 -12.58 -11.12
N GLY A 44 11.85 -11.57 -11.56
CA GLY A 44 12.16 -10.17 -11.39
C GLY A 44 11.51 -9.52 -10.18
N ALA A 45 10.71 -10.25 -9.39
CA ALA A 45 10.04 -9.73 -8.20
C ALA A 45 11.03 -9.27 -7.12
N ARG A 46 10.66 -8.22 -6.39
CA ARG A 46 11.46 -7.67 -5.30
C ARG A 46 10.79 -7.93 -3.96
N GLN A 47 11.57 -8.05 -2.90
CA GLN A 47 11.02 -8.08 -1.54
C GLN A 47 10.25 -6.78 -1.27
N GLY A 48 9.05 -6.90 -0.67
CA GLY A 48 8.14 -5.78 -0.47
C GLY A 48 7.40 -5.31 -1.72
N GLU A 49 7.56 -5.97 -2.88
CA GLU A 49 6.83 -5.63 -4.10
C GLU A 49 5.35 -6.04 -3.97
N LEU A 50 4.46 -5.17 -4.43
CA LEU A 50 3.03 -5.43 -4.52
C LEU A 50 2.74 -6.40 -5.67
N LEU A 51 1.97 -7.43 -5.39
CA LEU A 51 1.48 -8.43 -6.34
C LEU A 51 -0.04 -8.31 -6.52
N LEU A 52 -0.50 -8.62 -7.72
CA LEU A 52 -1.89 -8.67 -8.12
C LEU A 52 -2.27 -10.12 -8.42
N PHE A 53 -3.16 -10.68 -7.62
CA PHE A 53 -3.69 -12.02 -7.78
C PHE A 53 -5.00 -11.98 -8.58
N ALA A 54 -5.48 -13.17 -8.95
CA ALA A 54 -6.81 -13.36 -9.52
C ALA A 54 -7.90 -12.65 -8.70
N GLY A 55 -8.91 -12.10 -9.38
CA GLY A 55 -9.98 -11.32 -8.75
C GLY A 55 -9.56 -9.93 -8.25
N GLY A 56 -8.33 -9.48 -8.54
CA GLY A 56 -7.83 -8.17 -8.12
C GLY A 56 -7.38 -8.12 -6.66
N VAL A 57 -7.26 -9.28 -6.00
CA VAL A 57 -6.72 -9.41 -4.65
C VAL A 57 -5.27 -8.94 -4.66
N ARG A 58 -4.91 -8.07 -3.72
CA ARG A 58 -3.51 -7.64 -3.55
C ARG A 58 -2.80 -8.49 -2.52
N GLY A 59 -1.51 -8.67 -2.74
CA GLY A 59 -0.57 -9.13 -1.72
C GLY A 59 0.78 -8.45 -1.90
N PHE A 60 1.72 -8.75 -1.04
CA PHE A 60 3.10 -8.28 -1.21
C PHE A 60 4.10 -9.40 -0.94
N VAL A 61 5.25 -9.32 -1.61
CA VAL A 61 6.33 -10.29 -1.45
C VAL A 61 6.95 -10.14 -0.07
N MET A 62 6.89 -11.20 0.73
CA MET A 62 7.51 -11.26 2.05
C MET A 62 8.93 -11.85 1.98
N ASN A 63 9.04 -13.01 1.32
CA ASN A 63 10.29 -13.77 1.17
C ASN A 63 10.51 -14.16 -0.29
N LEU A 64 11.79 -14.21 -0.68
CA LEU A 64 12.26 -14.68 -1.98
C LEU A 64 13.17 -15.90 -1.76
N ASP A 65 12.77 -17.04 -2.31
CA ASP A 65 13.58 -18.26 -2.37
C ASP A 65 14.16 -18.40 -3.80
N GLU A 66 14.95 -19.45 -4.06
CA GLU A 66 15.63 -19.65 -5.36
C GLU A 66 14.64 -19.83 -6.53
N ASP A 67 13.61 -20.65 -6.35
CA ASP A 67 12.64 -21.01 -7.39
C ASP A 67 11.19 -20.58 -7.06
N ALA A 68 10.99 -19.93 -5.93
CA ALA A 68 9.66 -19.57 -5.43
C ALA A 68 9.72 -18.29 -4.58
N LEU A 69 8.56 -17.71 -4.33
CA LEU A 69 8.40 -16.63 -3.37
C LEU A 69 7.21 -16.87 -2.47
N GLN A 70 7.22 -16.22 -1.32
CA GLN A 70 6.07 -16.16 -0.41
C GLN A 70 5.50 -14.75 -0.40
N ALA A 71 4.20 -14.65 -0.54
CA ALA A 71 3.47 -13.40 -0.51
C ALA A 71 2.37 -13.42 0.55
N ALA A 72 2.22 -12.33 1.29
CA ALA A 72 1.11 -12.14 2.22
C ALA A 72 -0.04 -11.39 1.54
N PHE A 73 -1.27 -11.83 1.78
CA PHE A 73 -2.44 -11.13 1.28
C PHE A 73 -2.73 -9.84 2.05
N LEU A 74 -3.10 -8.80 1.29
CA LEU A 74 -3.54 -7.50 1.79
C LEU A 74 -5.06 -7.34 1.72
N ASP A 75 -5.72 -8.23 0.98
CA ASP A 75 -7.15 -8.28 0.72
C ASP A 75 -7.70 -9.67 1.07
N PRO A 76 -9.02 -9.82 1.32
CA PRO A 76 -9.64 -11.13 1.46
C PRO A 76 -9.36 -12.00 0.22
N ALA A 77 -8.74 -13.16 0.43
CA ALA A 77 -8.22 -14.01 -0.63
C ALA A 77 -9.21 -15.08 -1.13
N ASN A 78 -10.52 -14.89 -0.94
CA ASN A 78 -11.54 -15.89 -1.25
C ASN A 78 -11.61 -16.30 -2.73
N ALA A 79 -11.10 -15.44 -3.62
CA ALA A 79 -11.05 -15.66 -5.06
C ALA A 79 -9.72 -16.26 -5.55
N VAL A 80 -8.78 -16.53 -4.64
CA VAL A 80 -7.45 -17.05 -4.97
C VAL A 80 -7.35 -18.51 -4.55
N GLU A 81 -6.95 -19.36 -5.49
CA GLU A 81 -6.72 -20.79 -5.30
C GLU A 81 -5.37 -21.22 -5.88
N ALA A 82 -4.90 -22.43 -5.53
CA ALA A 82 -3.73 -23.01 -6.18
C ALA A 82 -3.98 -23.14 -7.70
N GLY A 83 -3.01 -22.72 -8.51
CA GLY A 83 -3.15 -22.56 -9.96
C GLY A 83 -3.54 -21.15 -10.40
N SER A 84 -3.93 -20.26 -9.48
CA SER A 84 -4.27 -18.87 -9.82
C SER A 84 -3.06 -18.11 -10.36
N GLU A 85 -3.31 -17.29 -11.38
CA GLU A 85 -2.28 -16.40 -11.94
C GLU A 85 -1.98 -15.24 -10.97
N VAL A 86 -0.69 -14.90 -10.89
CA VAL A 86 -0.18 -13.77 -10.11
C VAL A 86 0.64 -12.88 -11.02
N LYS A 87 0.44 -11.58 -10.91
CA LYS A 87 1.16 -10.56 -11.68
C LYS A 87 1.93 -9.65 -10.76
N ARG A 88 3.14 -9.31 -11.16
CA ARG A 88 3.91 -8.28 -10.47
C ARG A 88 3.40 -6.88 -10.83
N SER A 89 3.36 -5.97 -9.86
CA SER A 89 2.99 -4.57 -10.13
C SER A 89 4.18 -3.68 -10.52
N GLY A 90 5.42 -4.14 -10.26
CA GLY A 90 6.63 -3.33 -10.42
C GLY A 90 6.82 -2.26 -9.34
N ARG A 91 5.92 -2.19 -8.35
CA ARG A 91 5.90 -1.14 -7.32
C ARG A 91 6.06 -1.79 -5.95
N LEU A 92 6.90 -1.18 -5.11
CA LEU A 92 6.92 -1.52 -3.69
C LEU A 92 5.60 -1.16 -3.04
N LEU A 93 5.22 -1.88 -1.99
CA LEU A 93 4.06 -1.57 -1.18
C LEU A 93 4.15 -0.12 -0.68
N SER A 94 3.14 0.66 -1.04
CA SER A 94 3.07 2.10 -0.76
C SER A 94 1.68 2.49 -0.30
N VAL A 95 1.60 3.51 0.53
CA VAL A 95 0.35 4.09 1.03
C VAL A 95 0.20 5.54 0.58
N PRO A 96 -1.03 6.04 0.35
CA PRO A 96 -1.25 7.45 0.09
C PRO A 96 -0.81 8.30 1.29
N VAL A 97 -0.36 9.51 1.02
CA VAL A 97 0.05 10.48 2.05
C VAL A 97 -0.47 11.88 1.72
N GLY A 98 -0.41 12.78 2.71
CA GLY A 98 -0.72 14.19 2.54
C GLY A 98 -1.96 14.63 3.32
N GLU A 99 -2.30 15.91 3.19
CA GLU A 99 -3.36 16.56 3.98
C GLU A 99 -4.76 16.01 3.69
N ALA A 100 -4.96 15.39 2.52
CA ALA A 100 -6.23 14.76 2.14
C ALA A 100 -6.68 13.63 3.11
N LEU A 101 -5.75 13.11 3.93
CA LEU A 101 -6.04 12.11 4.96
C LEU A 101 -6.50 12.71 6.29
N LEU A 102 -6.31 14.02 6.52
CA LEU A 102 -6.67 14.64 7.79
C LEU A 102 -8.19 14.57 8.01
N GLY A 103 -8.58 14.05 9.18
CA GLY A 103 -9.99 13.88 9.55
C GLY A 103 -10.69 12.68 8.91
N ARG A 104 -9.98 11.89 8.10
CA ARG A 104 -10.51 10.65 7.50
C ARG A 104 -10.30 9.45 8.42
N VAL A 105 -11.19 8.46 8.31
CA VAL A 105 -10.95 7.12 8.85
C VAL A 105 -10.50 6.23 7.71
N VAL A 106 -9.28 5.71 7.80
CA VAL A 106 -8.68 4.87 6.75
C VAL A 106 -8.19 3.55 7.30
N ASP A 107 -8.16 2.53 6.43
CA ASP A 107 -7.46 1.28 6.71
C ASP A 107 -5.93 1.47 6.59
N PRO A 108 -5.11 0.46 6.97
CA PRO A 108 -3.65 0.55 6.88
C PRO A 108 -3.09 0.75 5.47
N LEU A 109 -3.92 0.58 4.42
CA LEU A 109 -3.55 0.78 3.02
C LEU A 109 -4.04 2.15 2.50
N GLY A 110 -4.61 2.98 3.38
CA GLY A 110 -5.10 4.32 3.09
C GLY A 110 -6.47 4.34 2.40
N ARG A 111 -7.22 3.25 2.43
CA ARG A 111 -8.58 3.19 1.85
C ARG A 111 -9.58 3.74 2.86
N PRO A 112 -10.53 4.58 2.44
CA PRO A 112 -11.49 5.17 3.35
C PRO A 112 -12.48 4.14 3.91
N LEU A 113 -12.75 4.25 5.21
CA LEU A 113 -13.74 3.48 5.96
C LEU A 113 -14.91 4.35 6.46
N ASP A 114 -14.89 5.66 6.17
CA ASP A 114 -15.81 6.67 6.68
C ASP A 114 -16.98 7.00 5.73
N GLU A 115 -17.11 6.30 4.61
CA GLU A 115 -18.15 6.52 3.57
C GLU A 115 -18.17 7.94 2.95
N LEU A 116 -17.16 8.78 3.23
CA LEU A 116 -17.06 10.15 2.70
C LEU A 116 -16.53 10.23 1.25
N GLY A 117 -16.56 9.12 0.52
CA GLY A 117 -16.01 8.99 -0.83
C GLY A 117 -14.48 8.75 -0.84
N PRO A 118 -13.85 8.77 -2.03
CA PRO A 118 -12.42 8.48 -2.17
C PRO A 118 -11.53 9.53 -1.49
N VAL A 119 -10.33 9.13 -1.09
CA VAL A 119 -9.27 10.06 -0.64
C VAL A 119 -8.50 10.51 -1.89
N ASP A 120 -8.51 11.82 -2.17
CA ASP A 120 -7.79 12.40 -3.31
C ASP A 120 -6.36 12.78 -2.90
N ALA A 121 -5.53 11.77 -2.64
CA ALA A 121 -4.12 11.95 -2.31
C ALA A 121 -3.28 12.05 -3.59
N SER A 122 -2.47 13.12 -3.71
CA SER A 122 -1.61 13.36 -4.86
C SER A 122 -0.30 12.58 -4.83
N GLU A 123 0.10 12.07 -3.66
CA GLU A 123 1.37 11.39 -3.44
C GLU A 123 1.17 10.08 -2.67
N SER A 124 2.05 9.11 -2.92
CA SER A 124 2.17 7.88 -2.16
C SER A 124 3.61 7.62 -1.78
N LEU A 125 3.84 7.14 -0.55
CA LEU A 125 5.16 6.82 -0.05
C LEU A 125 5.29 5.30 0.21
N PRO A 126 6.47 4.70 -0.01
CA PRO A 126 6.72 3.31 0.37
C PRO A 126 6.50 3.11 1.87
N THR A 127 5.85 2.00 2.22
CA THR A 127 5.59 1.63 3.62
C THR A 127 6.90 1.33 4.36
N GLU A 128 7.84 0.69 3.66
CA GLU A 128 9.17 0.44 4.18
C GLU A 128 10.16 1.47 3.65
N ARG A 129 10.76 2.22 4.58
CA ARG A 129 11.78 3.21 4.26
C ARG A 129 12.73 3.42 5.44
N PRO A 130 13.99 3.78 5.18
CA PRO A 130 14.94 4.04 6.25
C PRO A 130 14.47 5.20 7.13
N ALA A 131 14.71 5.08 8.43
CA ALA A 131 14.54 6.19 9.36
C ALA A 131 15.60 7.29 9.09
N PRO A 132 15.33 8.55 9.48
CA PRO A 132 16.31 9.64 9.39
C PRO A 132 17.63 9.28 10.09
N ALA A 133 18.76 9.64 9.49
CA ALA A 133 20.08 9.38 10.07
C ALA A 133 20.32 10.24 11.32
N ILE A 134 21.33 9.92 12.13
CA ILE A 134 21.63 10.68 13.36
C ILE A 134 21.91 12.16 13.05
N ILE A 135 22.64 12.44 11.96
CA ILE A 135 23.00 13.80 11.55
C ILE A 135 21.81 14.63 11.05
N ASP A 136 20.72 13.97 10.65
CA ASP A 136 19.50 14.62 10.18
C ASP A 136 18.53 14.94 11.33
N ARG A 137 18.87 14.56 12.56
CA ARG A 137 18.03 14.76 13.75
C ARG A 137 18.49 15.99 14.51
N ASP A 138 17.52 16.71 15.05
CA ASP A 138 17.77 17.78 16.02
C ASP A 138 17.46 17.30 17.45
N PHE A 139 17.89 18.08 18.44
CA PHE A 139 17.53 17.85 19.84
C PHE A 139 16.03 17.99 20.05
N VAL A 140 15.47 17.14 20.92
CA VAL A 140 14.09 17.28 21.39
C VAL A 140 14.02 18.45 22.38
N SER A 141 13.66 19.64 21.89
CA SER A 141 13.58 20.86 22.68
C SER A 141 12.16 21.44 22.83
N GLU A 142 11.21 20.99 22.00
CA GLU A 142 9.84 21.50 22.03
C GLU A 142 8.94 20.61 22.89
N PRO A 143 8.19 21.18 23.86
CA PRO A 143 7.26 20.41 24.68
C PRO A 143 6.04 19.96 23.88
N LEU A 144 5.59 18.73 24.13
CA LEU A 144 4.32 18.18 23.66
C LEU A 144 3.32 18.18 24.83
N ALA A 145 2.42 19.16 24.82
CA ALA A 145 1.39 19.25 25.86
C ALA A 145 0.35 18.14 25.72
N THR A 146 0.13 17.38 26.79
CA THR A 146 -0.92 16.34 26.82
C THR A 146 -2.24 16.86 27.34
N GLY A 147 -2.21 17.94 28.14
CA GLY A 147 -3.38 18.47 28.84
C GLY A 147 -3.67 17.75 30.17
N LEU A 148 -2.81 16.82 30.58
CA LEU A 148 -2.93 16.07 31.83
C LEU A 148 -1.88 16.57 32.83
N LEU A 149 -2.32 17.28 33.87
CA LEU A 149 -1.43 17.93 34.85
C LEU A 149 -0.36 17.00 35.42
N VAL A 150 -0.73 15.77 35.76
CA VAL A 150 0.22 14.79 36.33
C VAL A 150 1.31 14.39 35.33
N ILE A 151 0.97 14.28 34.03
CA ILE A 151 1.94 13.96 32.99
C ILE A 151 2.79 15.19 32.70
N ASP A 152 2.15 16.33 32.44
CA ASP A 152 2.84 17.54 32.04
C ASP A 152 3.77 18.09 33.16
N ALA A 153 3.48 17.82 34.44
CA ALA A 153 4.30 18.26 35.57
C ALA A 153 5.39 17.27 35.99
N LEU A 154 5.14 15.95 35.91
CA LEU A 154 6.07 14.93 36.42
C LEU A 154 6.82 14.18 35.32
N PHE A 155 6.25 14.11 34.11
CA PHE A 155 6.72 13.31 32.98
C PHE A 155 6.70 14.14 31.70
N ALA A 156 7.55 15.17 31.61
CA ALA A 156 7.62 16.03 30.43
C ALA A 156 7.88 15.20 29.15
N ILE A 157 7.02 15.39 28.14
CA ILE A 157 7.12 14.74 26.84
C ILE A 157 7.53 15.81 25.81
N GLY A 158 8.55 15.52 25.00
CA GLY A 158 8.97 16.40 23.91
C GLY A 158 8.50 15.91 22.54
N ARG A 159 8.38 16.83 21.57
CA ARG A 159 8.06 16.50 20.18
C ARG A 159 9.20 15.70 19.54
N GLY A 160 8.89 14.52 19.02
CA GLY A 160 9.88 13.59 18.46
C GLY A 160 10.45 12.58 19.45
N GLN A 161 9.99 12.59 20.71
CA GLN A 161 10.28 11.55 21.70
C GLN A 161 9.43 10.29 21.44
N ARG A 162 9.99 9.11 21.75
CA ARG A 162 9.33 7.80 21.67
C ARG A 162 9.48 7.03 22.97
#